data_AF-K1QJC8-F1
#
_entry.id   AF-K1QJC8-F1
#
_cell.length_a   1.000
_cell.length_b   1.000
_cell.length_c   1.000
_cell.angle_alpha   90.00
_cell.angle_beta   90.00
_cell.angle_gamma   90.00
#
_symmetry.space_group_name_H-M   'P 1'
#
loop_
_entity.id
_entity.type
_entity.pdbx_description
1 polymer ?
#
loop_
_entity_poly.entity_id
_entity_poly.type
_entity_poly.pdbx_seq_one_letter_code
_entity_poly.pdbx_strand_id
1 'polypeptide(L)'
;MASEGLWEDRDVRFDINPNQMKMRPGEKLIDALNAVEDTKGNNGDRGRLMVTNLRIIWHSLALPRVNLSIGFNCVINISTKTAQSKLRGQTEAFYEERSFTTNSFDFYHKNKFTTK
;
A
#
# COMPACT_ATOMS: atom_id res chain seq x y z
N MET A 1 23.60 19.34 -7.60
CA MET A 1 22.58 18.34 -7.98
C MET A 1 21.29 18.81 -7.34
N ALA A 2 20.27 19.17 -8.12
CA ALA A 2 18.96 19.47 -7.54
C ALA A 2 18.54 18.24 -6.74
N SER A 3 18.29 18.39 -5.43
CA SER A 3 17.61 17.34 -4.69
C SER A 3 16.34 17.05 -5.46
N GLU A 4 16.15 15.82 -5.95
CA GLU A 4 14.83 15.44 -6.44
C GLU A 4 13.83 15.90 -5.38
N GLY A 5 12.88 16.73 -5.80
CA GLY A 5 11.91 17.33 -4.88
C GLY A 5 11.20 16.23 -4.08
N LEU A 6 10.70 16.57 -2.89
CA LEU A 6 9.90 15.65 -2.09
C LEU A 6 8.66 15.21 -2.90
N TRP A 7 8.70 13.98 -3.41
CA TRP A 7 7.65 13.40 -4.23
C TRP A 7 6.92 12.27 -3.51
N GLU A 8 7.56 11.64 -2.52
CA GLU A 8 7.05 10.45 -1.85
C GLU A 8 5.67 10.68 -1.24
N ASP A 9 5.40 11.87 -0.71
CA ASP A 9 4.10 12.28 -0.16
C ASP A 9 3.17 12.94 -1.21
N ARG A 10 3.70 13.37 -2.36
CA ARG A 10 2.99 14.23 -3.32
C ARG A 10 2.56 13.56 -4.62
N ASP A 11 3.13 12.38 -4.90
CA ASP A 11 2.89 11.65 -6.13
C ASP A 11 2.37 10.24 -5.86
N VAL A 12 1.67 9.70 -6.86
CA VAL A 12 1.39 8.27 -6.99
C VAL A 12 2.29 7.74 -8.10
N ARG A 13 3.07 6.69 -7.82
CA ARG A 13 3.97 6.08 -8.81
C ARG A 13 3.86 4.57 -8.81
N PHE A 14 3.91 4.01 -10.02
CA PHE A 14 3.93 2.57 -10.28
C PHE A 14 5.34 2.15 -10.68
N ASP A 15 5.70 0.90 -10.39
CA ASP A 15 6.95 0.26 -10.79
C ASP A 15 8.20 1.12 -10.50
N ILE A 16 8.22 1.75 -9.31
CA ILE A 16 9.36 2.54 -8.87
C ILE A 16 10.58 1.64 -8.71
N ASN A 17 11.77 2.18 -8.98
CA ASN A 17 12.98 1.39 -8.89
C ASN A 17 13.33 1.06 -7.41
N PRO A 18 14.16 0.04 -7.16
CA PRO A 18 14.50 -0.36 -5.80
C PRO A 18 15.18 0.73 -4.95
N ASN A 19 15.81 1.74 -5.56
CA ASN A 19 16.39 2.85 -4.82
C ASN A 19 15.32 3.84 -4.34
N GLN A 20 14.28 4.08 -5.13
CA GLN A 20 13.13 4.91 -4.78
C GLN A 20 12.21 4.27 -3.73
N MET A 21 12.27 2.93 -3.61
CA MET A 21 11.53 2.17 -2.59
C MET A 21 12.21 2.23 -1.22
N LYS A 22 13.48 2.61 -1.14
CA LYS A 22 14.15 2.84 0.15
C LYS A 22 13.54 4.08 0.82
N MET A 23 13.50 4.03 2.14
CA MET A 23 13.06 5.18 2.94
C MET A 23 14.02 6.35 2.72
N ARG A 24 13.48 7.50 2.33
CA ARG A 24 14.28 8.73 2.24
C ARG A 24 14.68 9.21 3.65
N PRO A 25 15.68 10.11 3.78
CA PRO A 25 15.96 10.75 5.05
C PRO A 25 14.70 11.43 5.63
N GLY A 26 14.35 11.07 6.87
CA GLY A 26 13.15 11.56 7.57
C GLY A 26 11.89 10.69 7.39
N GLU A 27 11.89 9.78 6.41
CA GLU A 27 10.84 8.78 6.25
C GLU A 27 11.07 7.60 7.21
N LYS A 28 10.02 7.18 7.90
CA LYS A 28 10.04 6.10 8.89
C LYS A 28 8.94 5.10 8.58
N LEU A 29 9.28 3.82 8.60
CA LEU A 29 8.30 2.75 8.57
C LEU A 29 7.49 2.78 9.88
N ILE A 30 6.17 2.85 9.75
CA ILE A 30 5.21 2.80 10.87
C ILE A 30 4.73 1.36 11.05
N ASP A 31 4.30 0.72 9.96
CA ASP A 31 3.80 -0.66 10.00
C ASP A 31 4.04 -1.38 8.66
N ALA A 32 3.98 -2.71 8.69
CA ALA A 32 4.05 -3.53 7.48
C ALA A 32 3.14 -4.76 7.60
N LEU A 33 2.30 -4.94 6.59
CA LEU A 33 1.40 -6.07 6.48
C LEU A 33 1.91 -6.99 5.37
N ASN A 34 2.13 -8.26 5.72
CA ASN A 34 2.44 -9.29 4.74
C ASN A 34 1.14 -9.90 4.19
N ALA A 35 1.25 -10.59 3.05
CA ALA A 35 0.13 -11.31 2.44
C ALA A 35 -1.00 -10.44 1.92
N VAL A 36 -0.64 -9.24 1.48
CA VAL A 36 -1.57 -8.26 0.96
C VAL A 36 -1.69 -8.42 -0.55
N GLU A 37 -2.90 -8.56 -1.05
CA GLU A 37 -3.18 -8.53 -2.49
C GLU A 37 -3.49 -7.11 -2.97
N ASP A 38 -3.09 -6.77 -4.18
CA ASP A 38 -3.59 -5.60 -4.92
C ASP A 38 -4.66 -6.09 -5.91
N THR A 39 -5.94 -6.04 -5.52
CA THR A 39 -7.03 -6.61 -6.31
C THR A 39 -7.42 -5.82 -7.56
N LYS A 40 -6.99 -4.56 -7.71
CA LYS A 40 -7.33 -3.72 -8.87
C LYS A 40 -6.21 -3.66 -9.90
N GLY A 41 -4.96 -3.56 -9.46
CA GLY A 41 -3.81 -3.53 -10.34
C GLY A 41 -3.24 -4.90 -10.66
N ASN A 42 -3.24 -5.81 -9.67
CA ASN A 42 -2.47 -7.06 -9.71
C ASN A 42 -3.24 -8.23 -9.06
N ASN A 43 -4.48 -8.47 -9.52
CA ASN A 43 -5.36 -9.50 -8.96
C ASN A 43 -4.69 -10.88 -8.93
N GLY A 44 -4.77 -11.55 -7.78
CA GLY A 44 -4.13 -12.84 -7.52
C GLY A 44 -2.65 -12.75 -7.14
N ASP A 45 -2.01 -11.58 -7.19
CA ASP A 45 -0.63 -11.41 -6.77
C ASP A 45 -0.51 -11.02 -5.30
N ARG A 46 0.28 -11.81 -4.56
CA ARG A 46 0.49 -11.61 -3.13
C ARG A 46 1.71 -10.72 -2.93
N GLY A 47 1.48 -9.59 -2.29
CA GLY A 47 2.49 -8.61 -1.95
C GLY A 47 2.66 -8.38 -0.45
N ARG A 48 3.44 -7.34 -0.18
CA ARG A 48 3.65 -6.74 1.14
C ARG A 48 3.27 -5.27 1.05
N LEU A 49 2.46 -4.84 2.03
CA LEU A 49 2.17 -3.43 2.26
C LEU A 49 3.09 -2.88 3.33
N MET A 50 3.59 -1.67 3.12
CA MET A 50 4.40 -0.92 4.06
C MET A 50 3.78 0.46 4.21
N VAL A 51 3.47 0.83 5.45
CA VAL A 51 2.91 2.14 5.81
C VAL A 51 4.03 2.94 6.46
N THR A 52 4.31 4.11 5.91
CA THR A 52 5.33 5.03 6.43
C THR A 52 4.66 6.28 6.98
N ASN A 53 5.44 7.27 7.39
CA ASN A 53 4.93 8.60 7.73
C ASN A 53 4.67 9.52 6.51
N LEU A 54 5.03 9.12 5.28
CA LEU A 54 4.85 9.93 4.07
C LEU A 54 3.96 9.28 3.00
N ARG A 55 3.96 7.95 2.95
CA ARG A 55 3.31 7.18 1.89
C ARG A 55 2.99 5.76 2.31
N ILE A 56 2.12 5.14 1.51
CA ILE A 56 1.92 3.70 1.48
C ILE A 56 2.69 3.11 0.29
N ILE A 57 3.37 2.00 0.52
CA ILE A 57 4.07 1.23 -0.51
C ILE A 57 3.53 -0.18 -0.53
N TRP A 58 3.06 -0.64 -1.67
CA TRP A 58 2.81 -2.06 -1.93
C TRP A 58 3.85 -2.58 -2.92
N HIS A 59 4.36 -3.79 -2.70
CA HIS A 59 5.15 -4.47 -3.71
C HIS A 59 4.80 -5.95 -3.75
N SER A 60 4.86 -6.53 -4.95
CA SER A 60 4.70 -7.97 -5.14
C SER A 60 5.83 -8.73 -4.45
N LEU A 61 5.50 -9.88 -3.85
CA LEU A 61 6.50 -10.83 -3.34
C LEU A 61 7.02 -11.76 -4.44
N ALA A 62 6.21 -12.02 -5.47
CA ALA A 62 6.59 -12.87 -6.59
C ALA A 62 7.42 -12.11 -7.63
N LEU A 63 7.09 -10.84 -7.88
CA LEU A 63 7.69 -9.99 -8.91
C LEU A 63 8.05 -8.61 -8.34
N PRO A 64 9.19 -8.43 -7.65
CA PRO A 64 9.53 -7.19 -6.94
C PRO A 64 9.56 -5.91 -7.79
N ARG A 65 9.66 -6.06 -9.13
CA ARG A 65 9.55 -4.95 -10.09
C ARG A 65 8.15 -4.34 -10.16
N VAL A 66 7.13 -5.13 -9.81
CA VAL A 66 5.73 -4.72 -9.75
C VAL A 66 5.46 -4.15 -8.37
N ASN A 67 5.23 -2.84 -8.32
CA ASN A 67 5.03 -2.14 -7.05
C ASN A 67 4.27 -0.83 -7.25
N LEU A 68 3.82 -0.26 -6.14
CA LEU A 68 3.02 0.94 -6.08
C LEU A 68 3.42 1.77 -4.86
N SER A 69 3.63 3.07 -5.07
CA SER A 69 3.87 4.06 -4.03
C SER A 69 2.77 5.13 -4.09
N ILE A 70 2.19 5.45 -2.95
CA ILE A 70 1.07 6.38 -2.82
C ILE A 70 1.39 7.39 -1.73
N GLY A 71 1.68 8.63 -2.10
CA GLY A 71 1.85 9.72 -1.16
C GLY A 71 0.55 10.12 -0.46
N PHE A 72 0.62 10.41 0.84
CA PHE A 72 -0.59 10.73 1.62
C PHE A 72 -1.26 12.03 1.19
N ASN A 73 -0.52 13.00 0.68
CA ASN A 73 -1.10 14.23 0.13
C ASN A 73 -1.90 14.00 -1.17
N CYS A 74 -1.83 12.81 -1.77
CA CYS A 74 -2.69 12.39 -2.89
C CYS A 74 -4.00 11.71 -2.44
N VAL A 75 -4.11 11.38 -1.15
CA VAL A 75 -5.20 10.57 -0.60
C VAL A 75 -6.36 11.47 -0.18
N ILE A 76 -7.56 11.20 -0.71
CA ILE A 76 -8.78 11.93 -0.31
C ILE A 76 -9.49 11.20 0.83
N ASN A 77 -9.66 9.89 0.69
CA ASN A 77 -10.47 9.08 1.57
C ASN A 77 -9.74 7.80 1.89
N ILE A 78 -9.96 7.30 3.09
CA ILE A 78 -9.41 6.08 3.68
C ILE A 78 -10.56 5.49 4.48
N SER A 79 -10.88 4.22 4.27
CA SER A 79 -11.98 3.54 4.97
C SER A 79 -11.65 2.07 5.13
N THR A 80 -12.42 1.33 5.92
CA THR A 80 -12.21 -0.09 6.15
C THR A 80 -13.53 -0.81 5.93
N LYS A 81 -13.55 -1.79 5.02
CA LYS A 81 -14.69 -2.65 4.71
C LYS A 81 -14.31 -4.10 4.99
N THR A 82 -15.04 -4.77 5.87
CA THR A 82 -14.86 -6.22 6.06
C THR A 82 -15.38 -6.96 4.81
N ALA A 83 -14.52 -7.73 4.14
CA ALA A 83 -14.86 -8.55 2.99
C ALA A 83 -14.81 -10.05 3.35
N GLN A 84 -15.82 -10.82 2.93
CA GLN A 84 -15.83 -12.27 3.11
C GLN A 84 -15.11 -12.94 1.93
N SER A 85 -13.99 -13.62 2.22
CA SER A 85 -13.29 -14.43 1.23
C SER A 85 -14.00 -15.76 1.06
N LYS A 86 -14.40 -16.10 -0.18
CA LYS A 86 -14.99 -17.42 -0.53
C LYS A 86 -14.07 -18.61 -0.22
N LEU A 87 -12.77 -18.38 -0.03
CA LEU A 87 -11.81 -19.43 0.32
C LEU A 87 -11.61 -19.59 1.83
N ARG A 88 -11.91 -18.58 2.69
CA ARG A 88 -11.41 -18.56 4.09
C ARG A 88 -12.23 -17.80 5.17
N GLY A 89 -13.39 -17.22 4.90
CA GLY A 89 -14.25 -16.59 5.94
C GLY A 89 -14.08 -15.06 6.12
N GLN A 90 -14.42 -14.51 7.30
CA GLN A 90 -14.42 -13.05 7.59
C GLN A 90 -13.00 -12.46 7.57
N THR A 91 -12.81 -11.36 6.82
CA THR A 91 -11.53 -10.63 6.72
C THR A 91 -11.80 -9.12 6.69
N GLU A 92 -10.98 -8.30 7.35
CA GLU A 92 -11.03 -6.83 7.21
C GLU A 92 -10.32 -6.39 5.93
N ALA A 93 -10.89 -5.45 5.17
CA ALA A 93 -10.29 -4.79 4.02
C ALA A 93 -10.31 -3.28 4.20
N PHE A 94 -9.44 -2.54 3.51
CA PHE A 94 -9.32 -1.09 3.60
C PHE A 94 -9.56 -0.43 2.24
N TYR A 95 -10.42 0.57 2.15
CA TYR A 95 -10.88 1.25 0.94
C TYR A 95 -10.46 2.72 0.94
N GLU A 96 -9.58 3.09 0.01
CA GLU A 96 -9.03 4.44 -0.13
C GLU A 96 -9.53 5.10 -1.44
N GLU A 97 -9.97 6.37 -1.44
CA GLU A 97 -10.34 7.14 -2.65
C GLU A 97 -9.41 8.35 -2.87
N ARG A 98 -9.24 8.77 -4.13
CA ARG A 98 -8.34 9.86 -4.55
C ARG A 98 -8.99 10.85 -5.53
N SER A 99 -8.36 12.02 -5.68
CA SER A 99 -8.82 13.15 -6.51
C SER A 99 -8.80 12.92 -8.02
N PHE A 100 -7.97 12.00 -8.54
CA PHE A 100 -7.75 11.91 -9.99
C PHE A 100 -7.66 10.49 -10.60
N THR A 101 -7.72 9.41 -9.82
CA THR A 101 -7.81 8.03 -10.35
C THR A 101 -8.27 7.07 -9.24
N THR A 102 -9.45 6.48 -9.41
CA THR A 102 -10.05 5.53 -8.46
C THR A 102 -9.42 4.15 -8.59
N ASN A 103 -8.28 3.94 -7.91
CA ASN A 103 -7.76 2.60 -7.63
C ASN A 103 -8.13 2.23 -6.18
N SER A 104 -9.06 1.30 -6.02
CA SER A 104 -9.38 0.65 -4.74
C SER A 104 -8.37 -0.48 -4.52
N PHE A 105 -7.88 -0.74 -3.31
CA PHE A 105 -6.98 -1.88 -3.05
C PHE A 105 -7.60 -2.75 -1.97
N ASP A 106 -7.94 -4.00 -2.25
CA ASP A 106 -8.49 -4.89 -1.21
C ASP A 106 -7.34 -5.58 -0.46
N PHE A 107 -7.03 -5.08 0.73
CA PHE A 107 -6.08 -5.70 1.65
C PHE A 107 -6.76 -6.86 2.40
N TYR A 108 -6.16 -8.05 2.44
CA TYR A 108 -6.62 -9.16 3.28
C TYR A 108 -5.69 -9.34 4.49
N HIS A 109 -6.16 -9.06 5.70
CA HIS A 109 -5.40 -9.31 6.94
C HIS A 109 -6.07 -10.35 7.83
N LYS A 110 -5.27 -11.29 8.37
CA LYS A 110 -5.71 -12.17 9.46
C LYS A 110 -5.48 -11.47 10.80
N ASN A 111 -6.54 -11.01 11.45
CA ASN A 111 -6.46 -10.56 12.84
C ASN A 111 -5.91 -11.68 13.74
N LYS A 112 -4.78 -11.40 14.40
CA LYS A 112 -4.58 -11.78 15.80
C LYS A 112 -4.32 -10.52 16.62
N PHE A 113 -5.29 -9.60 16.63
CA PHE A 113 -5.39 -8.68 17.76
C PHE A 113 -5.91 -9.49 18.94
N THR A 114 -5.00 -10.04 19.75
CA THR A 114 -5.31 -10.35 21.13
C THR A 114 -5.02 -9.07 21.90
N THR A 115 -6.08 -8.39 22.31
CA THR A 115 -6.02 -7.30 23.29
C THR A 115 -5.21 -7.77 24.50
N LYS A 116 -4.18 -7.02 24.86
CA LYS A 116 -3.73 -6.95 26.26
C LYS A 116 -4.17 -5.60 26.80
#